data_AF-A0A8T2SQH5-F1
#
_entry.id   AF-A0A8T2SQH5-F1
#
_cell.length_a   1.000
_cell.length_b   1.000
_cell.length_c   1.000
_cell.angle_alpha   90.00
_cell.angle_beta   90.00
_cell.angle_gamma   90.00
#
_symmetry.space_group_name_H-M   'P 1'
#
loop_
_entity.id
_entity.type
_entity.pdbx_description
1 polymer ?
#
loop_
_entity_poly.entity_id
_entity_poly.type
_entity_poly.pdbx_seq_one_letter_code
_entity_poly.pdbx_strand_id
1 'polypeptide(L)'
;MDGSVSKPSWTHKLMKDHELLCSKIREEADELCRTLESNEGKDRTASEMADVLYHSMVLLAVQDVKLEDVLEILRKRFTQSGIEEKSSRK
;
A
#
# COMPACT_ATOMS: atom_id res chain seq x y z
N MET A 1 17.22 12.82 -36.18
CA MET A 1 17.16 12.21 -34.85
C MET A 1 16.03 12.90 -34.10
N ASP A 2 14.83 12.33 -34.19
CA ASP A 2 13.67 12.76 -33.42
C ASP A 2 13.81 12.09 -32.03
N GLY A 3 14.24 12.88 -31.05
CA GLY A 3 14.27 12.48 -29.66
C GLY A 3 12.92 12.75 -29.03
N SER A 4 11.98 11.83 -29.17
CA SER A 4 10.73 11.86 -28.42
C SER A 4 11.05 11.83 -26.92
N VAL A 5 10.96 12.98 -26.25
CA VAL A 5 11.07 13.07 -24.80
C VAL A 5 9.89 12.30 -24.22
N SER A 6 10.11 11.05 -23.83
CA SER A 6 9.11 10.28 -23.12
C SER A 6 8.82 10.99 -21.81
N LYS A 7 7.56 11.39 -21.60
CA LYS A 7 7.13 11.89 -20.31
C LYS A 7 7.46 10.81 -19.27
N PRO A 8 8.12 11.15 -18.15
CA PRO A 8 8.39 10.16 -17.12
C PRO A 8 7.07 9.51 -16.69
N SER A 9 7.06 8.18 -16.59
CA SER A 9 5.87 7.46 -16.12
C SER A 9 5.45 7.99 -14.75
N TRP A 10 4.16 7.92 -14.43
CA TRP A 10 3.64 8.37 -13.14
C TRP A 10 4.42 7.76 -11.96
N THR A 11 4.74 6.47 -12.04
CA THR A 11 5.60 5.78 -11.07
C THR A 11 6.98 6.41 -10.96
N HIS A 12 7.63 6.76 -12.07
CA HIS A 12 8.93 7.41 -12.05
C HIS A 12 8.90 8.79 -11.37
N LYS A 13 7.79 9.52 -11.51
CA LYS A 13 7.58 10.77 -10.77
C LYS A 13 7.51 10.49 -9.26
N LEU A 14 6.67 9.53 -8.84
CA LEU A 14 6.52 9.15 -7.44
C LEU A 14 7.83 8.66 -6.81
N MET A 15 8.63 7.89 -7.55
CA MET A 15 9.94 7.41 -7.07
C MET A 15 10.96 8.54 -6.87
N LYS A 16 10.80 9.69 -7.54
CA LYS A 16 11.70 10.85 -7.42
C LYS A 16 11.20 11.89 -6.42
N ASP A 17 9.90 11.97 -6.20
CA ASP A 17 9.24 12.96 -5.37
C ASP A 17 8.64 12.26 -4.13
N HIS A 18 9.45 12.14 -3.08
CA HIS A 18 9.09 11.43 -1.87
C HIS A 18 7.98 12.14 -1.08
N GLU A 19 7.94 13.47 -1.13
CA GLU A 19 6.88 14.25 -0.49
C GLU A 19 5.54 13.96 -1.14
N LEU A 20 5.49 13.96 -2.47
CA LEU A 20 4.30 13.57 -3.23
C LEU A 20 3.89 12.12 -2.95
N LEU A 21 4.84 11.17 -2.96
CA LEU A 21 4.55 9.77 -2.68
C LEU A 21 3.94 9.59 -1.29
N CYS A 22 4.56 10.17 -0.26
CA CYS A 22 4.04 10.10 1.10
C CYS A 22 2.70 10.83 1.25
N SER A 23 2.48 11.93 0.52
CA SER A 23 1.20 12.63 0.50
C SER A 23 0.10 11.76 -0.09
N LYS A 24 0.36 11.10 -1.22
CA LYS A 24 -0.59 10.17 -1.85
C LYS A 24 -0.93 9.01 -0.92
N ILE A 25 0.05 8.35 -0.30
CA ILE A 25 -0.24 7.26 0.66
C ILE A 25 -1.18 7.70 1.77
N ARG A 26 -0.98 8.90 2.34
CA ARG A 26 -1.85 9.43 3.38
C ARG A 26 -3.26 9.75 2.87
N GLU A 27 -3.36 10.35 1.69
CA GLU A 27 -4.63 10.67 1.04
C GLU A 27 -5.44 9.40 0.78
N GLU A 28 -4.86 8.40 0.10
CA GLU A 28 -5.57 7.16 -0.24
C GLU A 28 -5.97 6.35 1.01
N ALA A 29 -5.16 6.38 2.06
CA ALA A 29 -5.51 5.72 3.33
C ALA A 29 -6.70 6.41 4.02
N ASP A 30 -6.78 7.75 3.93
CA ASP A 30 -7.93 8.51 4.43
C ASP A 30 -9.17 8.25 3.57
N GLU A 31 -9.04 8.24 2.25
CA GLU A 31 -10.15 7.93 1.33
C GLU A 31 -10.67 6.51 1.52
N LEU A 32 -9.80 5.52 1.73
CA LEU A 32 -10.19 4.16 2.08
C LEU A 32 -11.02 4.09 3.37
N CYS A 33 -10.65 4.86 4.40
CA CYS A 33 -11.46 4.94 5.63
C CYS A 33 -12.82 5.59 5.36
N ARG A 34 -12.84 6.67 4.57
CA ARG A 34 -14.06 7.40 4.22
C ARG A 34 -15.07 6.54 3.45
N THR A 35 -14.63 5.55 2.66
CA THR A 35 -15.57 4.66 1.96
C THR A 35 -16.49 3.92 2.93
N LEU A 36 -15.97 3.55 4.11
CA LEU A 36 -16.75 2.94 5.17
C LEU A 36 -17.60 3.98 5.91
N GLU A 37 -16.99 5.10 6.33
CA GLU A 37 -17.67 6.15 7.09
C GLU A 37 -18.87 6.76 6.34
N SER A 38 -18.73 6.89 5.02
CA SER A 38 -19.74 7.47 4.12
C SER A 38 -20.60 6.42 3.41
N ASN A 39 -20.42 5.13 3.71
CA ASN A 39 -21.16 4.01 3.12
C ASN A 39 -21.14 4.00 1.57
N GLU A 40 -19.96 4.21 0.98
CA GLU A 40 -19.76 4.32 -0.48
C GLU A 40 -19.76 2.96 -1.21
N GLY A 41 -19.72 1.86 -0.45
CA GLY A 41 -19.88 0.51 -0.97
C GLY A 41 -18.60 -0.16 -1.48
N LYS A 42 -18.78 -1.39 -2.00
CA LYS A 42 -17.69 -2.33 -2.27
C LYS A 42 -16.77 -1.87 -3.40
N ASP A 43 -17.34 -1.31 -4.47
CA ASP A 43 -16.57 -0.92 -5.66
C ASP A 43 -15.63 0.26 -5.35
N ARG A 44 -16.15 1.27 -4.63
CA ARG A 44 -15.34 2.41 -4.18
C ARG A 44 -14.25 1.96 -3.20
N THR A 45 -14.60 1.11 -2.23
CA THR A 45 -13.62 0.52 -1.29
C THR A 45 -12.51 -0.25 -2.00
N ALA A 46 -12.85 -1.03 -3.04
CA ALA A 46 -11.86 -1.77 -3.82
C ALA A 46 -10.93 -0.84 -4.62
N SER A 47 -11.46 0.28 -5.14
CA SER A 47 -10.68 1.31 -5.83
C SER A 47 -9.65 1.95 -4.88
N GLU A 48 -10.09 2.49 -3.75
CA GLU A 48 -9.18 3.17 -2.81
C GLU A 48 -8.15 2.20 -2.22
N MET A 49 -8.54 0.95 -1.96
CA MET A 49 -7.60 -0.08 -1.51
C MET A 49 -6.54 -0.40 -2.59
N ALA A 50 -6.92 -0.39 -3.86
CA ALA A 50 -5.96 -0.58 -4.96
C ALA A 50 -4.95 0.58 -5.00
N ASP A 51 -5.40 1.81 -4.79
CA ASP A 51 -4.52 2.99 -4.77
C ASP A 51 -3.59 2.99 -3.54
N VAL A 52 -4.09 2.64 -2.35
CA VAL A 52 -3.27 2.40 -1.16
C VAL A 52 -2.16 1.39 -1.43
N LEU A 53 -2.51 0.23 -2.00
CA LEU A 53 -1.54 -0.82 -2.31
C LEU A 53 -0.54 -0.37 -3.37
N TYR A 54 -0.99 0.30 -4.43
CA TYR A 54 -0.13 0.80 -5.49
C TYR A 54 0.93 1.75 -4.94
N HIS A 55 0.52 2.79 -4.22
CA HIS A 55 1.44 3.78 -3.66
C HIS A 55 2.36 3.16 -2.59
N SER A 56 1.85 2.23 -1.78
CA SER A 56 2.68 1.48 -0.82
C SER A 56 3.76 0.65 -1.52
N MET A 57 3.44 -0.04 -2.61
CA MET A 57 4.43 -0.81 -3.38
C MET A 57 5.50 0.08 -4.01
N VAL A 58 5.15 1.29 -4.45
CA VAL A 58 6.15 2.27 -4.92
C VAL A 58 7.08 2.68 -3.78
N LEU A 59 6.56 2.92 -2.57
CA LEU A 59 7.39 3.21 -1.39
C LEU A 59 8.33 2.05 -1.03
N LEU A 60 7.85 0.81 -1.10
CA LEU A 60 8.70 -0.37 -0.88
C LEU A 60 9.86 -0.41 -1.87
N ALA A 61 9.59 -0.14 -3.16
CA ALA A 61 10.63 -0.07 -4.18
C ALA A 61 11.64 1.06 -3.94
N VAL A 62 11.20 2.24 -3.48
CA VAL A 62 12.09 3.37 -3.11
C VAL A 62 13.00 3.00 -1.93
N GLN A 63 12.50 2.20 -0.98
CA GLN A 63 13.23 1.78 0.22
C GLN A 63 14.01 0.46 0.04
N ASP A 64 14.00 -0.12 -1.16
CA ASP A 64 14.57 -1.44 -1.46
C ASP A 64 14.04 -2.56 -0.53
N VAL A 65 12.75 -2.47 -0.16
CA VAL A 65 12.06 -3.49 0.63
C VAL A 65 11.30 -4.41 -0.32
N LYS A 66 11.52 -5.71 -0.19
CA LYS A 66 10.82 -6.71 -1.01
C LYS A 66 9.42 -6.97 -0.45
N LEU A 67 8.46 -7.25 -1.34
CA LEU A 67 7.10 -7.60 -0.93
C LEU A 67 7.10 -8.89 -0.08
N GLU A 68 8.01 -9.81 -0.36
CA GLU A 68 8.20 -11.06 0.39
C GLU A 68 8.48 -10.82 1.88
N ASP A 69 9.25 -9.77 2.20
CA ASP A 69 9.60 -9.40 3.58
C ASP A 69 8.35 -8.89 4.32
N VAL A 70 7.52 -8.09 3.65
CA VAL A 70 6.22 -7.62 4.17
C VAL A 70 5.29 -8.81 4.42
N LEU A 71 5.21 -9.74 3.47
CA LEU A 71 4.40 -10.96 3.61
C LEU A 71 4.91 -11.85 4.73
N GLU A 72 6.22 -11.92 4.99
CA GLU A 72 6.77 -12.66 6.12
C GLU A 72 6.34 -12.05 7.46
N ILE A 73 6.39 -10.73 7.59
CA ILE A 73 5.90 -10.03 8.78
C ILE A 73 4.42 -10.32 9.01
N LEU A 74 3.59 -10.29 7.95
CA LEU A 74 2.18 -10.63 8.04
C LEU A 74 1.97 -12.09 8.46
N ARG A 75 2.70 -13.05 7.87
CA ARG A 75 2.65 -14.47 8.27
C ARG A 75 2.98 -14.66 9.76
N LYS A 76 3.99 -13.95 10.28
CA LYS A 76 4.35 -14.00 11.70
C LYS A 76 3.21 -13.50 12.59
N ARG A 77 2.52 -12.42 12.21
CA ARG A 77 1.34 -11.91 12.94
C ARG A 77 0.20 -12.94 13.03
N PHE A 78 -0.08 -13.64 11.94
CA PHE A 78 -1.10 -14.70 11.92
C PHE A 78 -0.67 -15.98 12.66
N THR A 79 0.63 -16.26 12.71
CA THR A 79 1.16 -17.45 13.42
C THR A 79 1.19 -17.23 14.93
N GLN A 80 1.56 -16.03 15.39
CA GLN A 80 1.58 -15.68 16.82
C GLN A 80 0.18 -15.73 17.44
N SER A 81 -0.83 -15.19 16.75
CA SER A 81 -2.23 -15.23 17.21
C SER A 81 -2.75 -16.66 17.39
N GLY A 82 -2.37 -17.61 16.53
CA GLY A 82 -2.74 -19.03 16.67
C GLY A 82 -2.01 -19.80 17.78
N ILE A 83 -0.84 -19.33 18.24
CA ILE A 83 -0.09 -19.94 19.37
C ILE A 83 -0.61 -19.40 20.71
N GLU A 84 -0.93 -18.10 20.78
CA GLU A 84 -1.57 -17.49 21.95
C GLU A 84 -2.98 -18.09 22.20
N GLU A 85 -3.79 -18.29 21.14
CA GLU A 85 -5.10 -18.97 21.26
C GLU A 85 -5.02 -20.43 21.73
N LYS A 86 -3.92 -21.15 21.41
CA LYS A 86 -3.70 -22.51 21.92
C LYS A 86 -3.20 -22.52 23.36
N SER A 87 -2.51 -21.47 23.79
CA SER A 87 -1.94 -21.37 25.14
C SER A 87 -2.97 -20.90 26.18
N SER A 88 -4.00 -20.15 25.77
CA SER A 88 -5.12 -19.72 26.63
C SER A 88 -6.20 -20.80 26.85
N ARG A 89 -6.08 -21.97 26.22
CA ARG A 89 -6.98 -23.14 26.43
C ARG A 89 -6.49 -24.11 27.50
N LYS A 90 -5.45 -23.77 28.25
CA LYS A 90 -4.99 -24.55 29.41
C LYS A 90 -5.42 -23.90 30.72
#